data_AF-A0A6J5D984-F1
#
_entry.id   AF-A0A6J5D984-F1
#
_cell.length_a   1.000
_cell.length_b   1.000
_cell.length_c   1.000
_cell.angle_alpha   90.00
_cell.angle_beta   90.00
_cell.angle_gamma   90.00
#
_symmetry.space_group_name_H-M   'P 1'
#
loop_
_entity.id
_entity.type
_entity.pdbx_description
1 polymer ?
#
loop_
_entity_poly.entity_id
_entity_poly.type
_entity_poly.pdbx_seq_one_letter_code
_entity_poly.pdbx_strand_id
1 'polypeptide(L)'
;MSALLLSLIVVPIATELPETVNSVLWIRRSNDTLAFGNITGAMVFQGTLLPAIGIMLTPWEPRPEVLTGVIITLAAAAWLRFNARTRGLAIWALLANGAGYAGYLFLTLAR
;
A
#
# COMPACT_ATOMS: atom_id res chain seq x y z
N MET A 1 -23.97 2.98 -3.67
CA MET A 1 -22.54 2.67 -3.42
C MET A 1 -22.40 2.43 -1.93
N SER A 2 -21.96 1.25 -1.49
CA SER A 2 -21.86 0.95 -0.05
C SER A 2 -20.70 1.72 0.58
N ALA A 3 -20.81 2.05 1.87
CA ALA A 3 -19.73 2.68 2.63
C ALA A 3 -18.43 1.85 2.58
N LEU A 4 -18.57 0.51 2.48
CA LEU A 4 -17.48 -0.44 2.33
C LEU A 4 -16.73 -0.28 1.00
N LEU A 5 -17.45 -0.11 -0.11
CA LEU A 5 -16.82 0.09 -1.43
C LEU A 5 -16.11 1.45 -1.51
N LEU A 6 -16.71 2.49 -0.90
CA LEU A 6 -16.09 3.80 -0.79
C LEU A 6 -14.77 3.72 0.01
N SER A 7 -14.77 3.04 1.16
CA SER A 7 -13.60 2.98 2.04
C SER A 7 -12.49 2.07 1.54
N LEU A 8 -12.80 0.95 0.88
CA LEU A 8 -11.80 -0.04 0.46
C LEU A 8 -11.21 0.22 -0.93
N ILE A 9 -11.93 0.92 -1.82
CA ILE A 9 -11.50 1.13 -3.21
C ILE A 9 -11.35 2.62 -3.50
N VAL A 10 -12.44 3.38 -3.38
CA VAL A 10 -12.48 4.74 -3.92
C VAL A 10 -11.52 5.66 -3.17
N VAL A 11 -11.54 5.64 -1.83
CA VAL A 11 -10.68 6.49 -1.01
C VAL A 11 -9.19 6.17 -1.24
N PRO A 12 -8.70 4.91 -1.10
CA PRO A 12 -7.30 4.60 -1.36
C PRO A 12 -6.84 4.97 -2.76
N ILE A 13 -7.65 4.71 -3.79
CA ILE A 13 -7.28 5.07 -5.17
C ILE A 13 -7.19 6.58 -5.33
N ALA A 14 -8.15 7.33 -4.78
CA ALA A 14 -8.15 8.79 -4.88
C ALA A 14 -6.95 9.42 -4.15
N THR A 15 -6.54 8.86 -3.00
CA THR A 15 -5.42 9.39 -2.22
C THR A 15 -4.05 9.01 -2.78
N GLU A 16 -3.91 7.89 -3.49
CA GLU A 16 -2.64 7.45 -4.09
C GLU A 16 -2.46 7.87 -5.55
N LEU A 17 -3.53 8.34 -6.21
CA LEU A 17 -3.52 8.75 -7.62
C LEU A 17 -2.51 9.86 -7.93
N PRO A 18 -2.45 10.98 -7.17
CA PRO A 18 -1.50 12.06 -7.43
C PRO A 18 -0.04 11.59 -7.42
N GLU A 19 0.33 10.79 -6.42
CA GLU A 19 1.66 10.21 -6.23
C GLU A 19 2.00 9.24 -7.35
N THR A 20 1.04 8.40 -7.74
CA THR A 20 1.17 7.48 -8.87
C THR A 20 1.44 8.24 -10.17
N VAL A 21 0.70 9.32 -10.43
CA VAL A 21 0.89 10.16 -11.62
C VAL A 21 2.29 10.80 -11.63
N ASN A 22 2.75 11.34 -10.49
CA ASN A 22 4.09 11.91 -10.38
C ASN A 22 5.19 10.89 -10.67
N SER A 23 5.08 9.69 -10.10
CA SER A 23 6.04 8.60 -10.34
C SER A 23 6.06 8.15 -11.80
N VAL A 24 4.90 8.06 -12.47
CA VAL A 24 4.83 7.75 -13.91
C VAL A 24 5.47 8.84 -14.76
N LEU A 25 5.23 10.12 -14.45
CA LEU A 25 5.84 11.24 -15.17
C LEU A 25 7.36 11.27 -15.04
N TRP A 26 7.91 10.93 -13.86
CA TRP A 26 9.36 10.86 -13.66
C TRP A 26 10.01 9.67 -14.35
N ILE A 27 9.40 8.49 -14.31
CA ILE A 27 9.88 7.31 -15.07
C ILE A 27 9.91 7.63 -16.57
N ARG A 28 8.88 8.30 -17.09
CA ARG A 28 8.84 8.76 -18.50
C ARG A 28 9.95 9.75 -18.86
N ARG A 29 10.52 10.43 -17.86
CA ARG A 29 11.66 11.36 -18.00
C ARG A 29 13.00 10.71 -17.63
N SER A 30 13.04 9.37 -17.49
CA SER A 30 14.23 8.62 -17.07
C SER A 30 14.80 9.03 -15.71
N ASN A 31 13.96 9.58 -14.83
CA ASN A 31 14.33 10.00 -13.48
C ASN A 31 13.87 8.97 -12.43
N ASP A 32 14.38 7.75 -12.54
CA ASP A 32 13.96 6.61 -11.72
C ASP A 32 14.17 6.85 -10.21
N THR A 33 15.24 7.57 -9.83
CA THR A 33 15.52 7.93 -8.44
C THR A 33 14.42 8.78 -7.82
N LEU A 34 13.86 9.74 -8.57
CA LEU A 34 12.76 10.60 -8.09
C LEU A 34 11.46 9.80 -7.98
N ALA A 35 11.17 8.95 -8.97
CA ALA A 35 10.00 8.08 -8.92
C ALA A 35 10.04 7.12 -7.73
N PHE A 36 11.20 6.50 -7.48
CA PHE A 36 11.38 5.59 -6.36
C PHE A 36 11.32 6.32 -5.01
N GLY A 37 11.98 7.49 -4.91
CA GLY A 37 11.95 8.33 -3.71
C GLY A 37 10.56 8.81 -3.34
N ASN A 38 9.71 9.12 -4.33
CA ASN A 38 8.32 9.49 -4.08
C ASN A 38 7.49 8.32 -3.53
N ILE A 39 7.59 7.14 -4.15
CA ILE A 39 6.82 5.97 -3.70
C ILE A 39 7.25 5.55 -2.28
N THR A 40 8.56 5.42 -2.04
CA THR A 40 9.05 4.99 -0.73
C THR A 40 8.82 6.06 0.34
N GLY A 41 8.98 7.34 0.00
CA GLY A 41 8.70 8.46 0.89
C GLY A 41 7.23 8.50 1.32
N ALA A 42 6.30 8.37 0.37
CA ALA A 42 4.86 8.32 0.65
C ALA A 42 4.52 7.13 1.56
N MET A 43 5.04 5.93 1.26
CA MET A 43 4.81 4.73 2.08
C MET A 43 5.32 4.88 3.52
N VAL A 44 6.51 5.46 3.72
CA VAL A 44 7.05 5.71 5.07
C VAL A 44 6.20 6.74 5.80
N PHE A 45 5.84 7.84 5.15
CA PHE A 45 5.04 8.90 5.75
C PHE A 45 3.64 8.41 6.17
N GLN A 46 2.93 7.75 5.26
CA GLN A 46 1.59 7.23 5.50
C GLN A 46 1.57 6.02 6.43
N GLY A 47 2.62 5.18 6.41
CA GLY A 47 2.71 4.02 7.30
C GLY A 47 3.11 4.36 8.74
N THR A 48 3.67 5.56 8.98
CA THR A 48 4.19 5.94 10.29
C THR A 48 3.49 7.18 10.85
N LEU A 49 3.64 8.34 10.21
CA LEU A 49 3.23 9.61 10.79
C LEU A 49 1.72 9.72 10.92
N LEU A 50 0.96 9.40 9.87
CA LEU A 50 -0.50 9.49 9.90
C LEU A 50 -1.12 8.54 10.96
N PRO A 51 -0.75 7.24 11.04
CA PRO A 51 -1.19 6.36 12.11
C PRO A 51 -0.74 6.81 13.50
N ALA A 52 0.50 7.29 13.65
CA ALA A 52 1.00 7.77 14.94
C ALA A 52 0.16 8.95 15.46
N ILE A 53 -0.12 9.93 14.60
CA ILE A 53 -1.00 11.06 14.93
C ILE A 53 -2.41 10.54 15.26
N GLY A 54 -2.95 9.62 14.47
CA GLY A 54 -4.26 9.02 14.73
C GLY A 54 -4.36 8.33 16.09
N ILE A 55 -3.37 7.52 16.46
CA ILE A 55 -3.32 6.83 17.76
C ILE A 55 -3.15 7.84 18.91
N MET A 56 -2.33 8.87 18.73
CA MET A 56 -2.08 9.89 19.76
C MET A 56 -3.31 10.77 20.03
N LEU A 57 -4.10 11.08 19.00
CA LEU A 57 -5.18 12.07 19.08
C LEU A 57 -6.58 11.45 19.22
N THR A 58 -6.71 10.12 19.20
CA THR A 58 -8.01 9.43 19.31
C THR A 58 -7.98 8.39 20.42
N PRO A 59 -9.13 8.04 21.03
CA PRO A 59 -9.23 6.94 21.98
C PRO A 59 -9.10 5.60 21.22
N TRP A 60 -7.88 5.28 20.80
CA TRP A 60 -7.57 4.10 20.02
C TRP A 60 -7.39 2.88 20.94
N GLU A 61 -8.00 1.76 20.55
CA GLU A 61 -7.83 0.47 21.23
C GLU A 61 -7.36 -0.60 20.22
N PRO A 62 -6.47 -1.50 20.63
CA PRO A 62 -6.01 -2.59 19.77
C PRO A 62 -7.14 -3.57 19.51
N ARG A 63 -7.46 -3.77 18.22
CA ARG A 63 -8.49 -4.71 17.76
C ARG A 63 -7.89 -5.89 17.01
N PRO A 64 -8.42 -7.13 17.15
CA PRO A 64 -7.89 -8.30 16.44
C PRO A 64 -7.86 -8.16 14.91
N GLU A 65 -8.80 -7.41 14.34
CA GLU A 65 -8.87 -7.12 12.90
C GLU A 65 -7.69 -6.27 12.44
N VAL A 66 -7.23 -5.32 13.28
CA VAL A 66 -6.05 -4.50 13.00
C VAL A 66 -4.79 -5.36 13.01
N LEU A 67 -4.67 -6.27 13.98
CA LEU A 67 -3.54 -7.20 14.06
C LEU A 67 -3.45 -8.07 12.79
N THR A 68 -4.59 -8.52 12.27
CA THR A 68 -4.65 -9.28 11.02
C THR A 68 -4.12 -8.47 9.84
N GLY A 69 -4.52 -7.20 9.74
CA GLY A 69 -4.00 -6.28 8.71
C GLY A 69 -2.49 -6.06 8.82
N VAL A 70 -1.97 -5.88 10.04
CA VAL A 70 -0.53 -5.76 10.30
C VAL A 70 0.23 -7.01 9.87
N ILE A 71 -0.26 -8.20 10.25
CA ILE A 71 0.38 -9.47 9.88
C ILE A 71 0.41 -9.64 8.35
N ILE A 72 -0.71 -9.40 7.66
CA ILE A 72 -0.78 -9.48 6.20
C ILE A 72 0.21 -8.50 5.56
N THR A 73 0.30 -7.28 6.06
CA THR A 73 1.20 -6.24 5.54
C THR A 73 2.66 -6.64 5.73
N LEU A 74 3.04 -7.11 6.92
CA LEU A 74 4.40 -7.58 7.22
C LEU A 74 4.76 -8.82 6.40
N ALA A 75 3.82 -9.76 6.21
CA ALA A 75 4.03 -10.92 5.37
C ALA A 75 4.24 -10.54 3.89
N ALA A 76 3.43 -9.62 3.36
CA ALA A 76 3.59 -9.09 2.00
C ALA A 76 4.92 -8.35 1.81
N ALA A 77 5.34 -7.58 2.83
CA ALA A 77 6.64 -6.90 2.82
C ALA A 77 7.82 -7.88 2.90
N ALA A 78 7.73 -8.90 3.77
CA ALA A 78 8.73 -9.96 3.87
C ALA A 78 8.84 -10.76 2.57
N TRP A 79 7.71 -11.05 1.92
CA TRP A 79 7.65 -11.68 0.61
C TRP A 79 8.38 -10.86 -0.46
N LEU A 80 8.14 -9.55 -0.53
CA LEU A 80 8.87 -8.67 -1.45
C LEU A 80 10.36 -8.60 -1.11
N ARG A 81 10.69 -8.56 0.18
CA ARG A 81 12.08 -8.53 0.64
C ARG A 81 12.84 -9.80 0.27
N PHE A 82 12.22 -10.96 0.41
CA PHE A 82 12.80 -12.25 0.01
C PHE A 82 13.01 -12.34 -1.51
N ASN A 83 12.09 -11.78 -2.30
CA ASN A 83 12.17 -11.76 -3.76
C ASN A 83 13.00 -10.60 -4.33
N ALA A 84 13.45 -9.68 -3.49
CA ALA A 84 14.32 -8.59 -3.90
C ALA A 84 15.71 -9.12 -4.27
N ARG A 85 16.17 -8.79 -5.47
CA ARG A 85 17.50 -9.18 -5.99
C ARG A 85 18.40 -7.96 -6.08
N THR A 86 19.70 -8.20 -6.28
CA THR A 86 20.71 -7.14 -6.48
C THR A 86 20.41 -6.22 -7.67
N ARG A 87 19.63 -6.69 -8.64
CA ARG A 87 19.19 -5.92 -9.83
C ARG A 87 17.78 -5.30 -9.68
N GLY A 88 17.18 -5.35 -8.49
CA GLY A 88 15.84 -4.83 -8.22
C GLY A 88 14.82 -5.91 -7.88
N LEU A 89 13.54 -5.53 -7.87
CA LEU A 89 12.42 -6.40 -7.56
C LEU A 89 11.87 -7.08 -8.82
N ALA A 90 11.56 -8.38 -8.69
CA ALA A 90 10.95 -9.11 -9.78
C ALA A 90 9.47 -8.70 -9.95
N ILE A 91 9.06 -8.39 -11.19
CA ILE A 91 7.70 -7.94 -11.50
C ILE A 91 6.65 -8.97 -11.05
N TRP A 92 6.93 -10.26 -11.22
CA TRP A 92 6.00 -11.31 -10.79
C TRP A 92 5.74 -11.32 -9.27
N ALA A 93 6.72 -10.91 -8.45
CA ALA A 93 6.54 -10.83 -7.00
C ALA A 93 5.62 -9.66 -6.62
N LEU A 94 5.71 -8.55 -7.36
CA LEU A 94 4.77 -7.43 -7.25
C LEU A 94 3.37 -7.84 -7.71
N LEU A 95 3.26 -8.53 -8.85
CA LEU A 95 1.99 -9.05 -9.37
C LEU A 95 1.35 -10.06 -8.41
N ALA A 96 2.14 -10.88 -7.71
CA ALA A 96 1.63 -11.81 -6.70
C ALA A 96 0.96 -11.07 -5.54
N ASN A 97 1.57 -9.99 -5.02
CA ASN A 97 0.93 -9.14 -4.01
C ASN A 97 -0.32 -8.44 -4.56
N GLY A 98 -0.27 -7.95 -5.80
CA GLY A 98 -1.43 -7.35 -6.48
C GLY A 98 -2.59 -8.32 -6.64
N ALA A 99 -2.31 -9.57 -7.02
CA ALA A 99 -3.32 -10.63 -7.09
C ALA A 99 -3.90 -10.98 -5.72
N GLY A 100 -3.06 -11.02 -4.68
CA GLY A 100 -3.53 -11.19 -3.29
C GLY A 100 -4.48 -10.07 -2.85
N TYR A 101 -4.14 -8.82 -3.15
CA TYR A 101 -5.01 -7.68 -2.86
C TYR A 101 -6.32 -7.72 -3.66
N ALA A 102 -6.27 -8.05 -4.95
CA ALA A 102 -7.47 -8.22 -5.77
C ALA A 102 -8.36 -9.35 -5.26
N GLY A 103 -7.77 -10.47 -4.83
CA GLY A 103 -8.49 -11.58 -4.20
C GLY A 103 -9.15 -11.18 -2.88
N TYR A 104 -8.45 -10.41 -2.04
CA TYR A 104 -9.03 -9.82 -0.83
C TYR A 104 -10.24 -8.93 -1.14
N LEU A 105 -10.10 -8.00 -2.09
CA LEU A 105 -11.20 -7.12 -2.50
C LEU A 105 -12.40 -7.92 -3.02
N PHE A 106 -12.17 -8.93 -3.85
CA PHE A 106 -13.23 -9.79 -4.37
C PHE A 106 -13.98 -10.50 -3.24
N LEU A 107 -13.25 -11.14 -2.31
CA LEU A 107 -13.87 -11.84 -1.18
C LEU A 107 -14.62 -10.91 -0.23
N THR A 108 -14.15 -9.67 -0.05
CA THR A 108 -14.80 -8.70 0.83
C THR A 108 -16.02 -8.04 0.19
N LEU A 109 -16.02 -7.84 -1.13
CA LEU A 109 -17.14 -7.22 -1.86
C LEU A 109 -18.20 -8.22 -2.33
N ALA A 110 -17.85 -9.51 -2.43
CA ALA A 110 -18.80 -10.58 -2.75
C ALA A 110 -19.61 -11.06 -1.53
N ARG A 111 -19.29 -10.54 -0.33
CA ARG A 111 -20.09 -10.71 0.90
C ARG A 111 -21.08 -9.56 1.03
#